data_AF-A0A2V8JCE0-F1
#
_entry.id   AF-A0A2V8JCE0-F1
#
_cell.length_a   1.000
_cell.length_b   1.000
_cell.length_c   1.000
_cell.angle_alpha   90.00
_cell.angle_beta   90.00
_cell.angle_gamma   90.00
#
_symmetry.space_group_name_H-M   'P 1'
#
loop_
_entity.id
_entity.type
_entity.pdbx_description
1 polymer ?
#
loop_
_entity_poly.entity_id
_entity_poly.type
_entity_poly.pdbx_seq_one_letter_code
_entity_poly.pdbx_strand_id
1 'polypeptide(L)'
;MNAVTKSGTNDFHGDLFEFVRNKVFNARNAFAQQRDGLKRNQFGGVLGGPIVRNKLFFFAGHQMTLVRSEPVENTAFVPTAQMLAGDWTTVASPPCNQGRQITLRAPFVNNTI
;
A
#
# COMPACT_ATOMS: atom_id res chain seq x y z
N MET A 1 24.77 7.72 8.17
CA MET A 1 24.16 6.47 8.67
C MET A 1 25.04 5.93 9.77
N ASN A 2 24.47 5.55 10.91
CA ASN A 2 25.20 4.87 11.97
C ASN A 2 24.52 3.53 12.23
N ALA A 3 25.26 2.44 12.10
CA ALA A 3 24.78 1.10 12.36
C ALA A 3 25.55 0.57 13.58
N VAL A 4 24.85 0.42 14.70
CA VAL A 4 25.42 -0.14 15.92
C VAL A 4 25.07 -1.62 15.96
N THR A 5 26.09 -2.48 15.89
CA THR A 5 25.95 -3.92 16.12
C THR A 5 26.05 -4.22 17.60
N LYS A 6 25.29 -5.23 18.08
CA LYS A 6 25.33 -5.66 19.49
C LYS A 6 26.73 -6.22 19.84
N SER A 7 27.19 -5.98 21.06
CA SER A 7 28.41 -6.57 21.60
C SER A 7 28.23 -8.07 21.91
N GLY A 8 29.33 -8.84 21.84
CA GLY A 8 29.35 -10.27 22.17
C GLY A 8 29.02 -10.51 23.64
N THR A 9 28.20 -11.53 23.91
CA THR A 9 27.82 -11.93 25.28
C THR A 9 28.08 -13.42 25.47
N ASN A 10 28.36 -13.82 26.71
CA ASN A 10 28.55 -15.24 27.07
C ASN A 10 27.23 -16.02 27.18
N ASP A 11 26.10 -15.35 27.02
CA ASP A 11 24.78 -15.96 27.07
C ASP A 11 24.12 -15.90 25.70
N PHE A 12 23.37 -16.95 25.39
CA PHE A 12 22.53 -16.99 24.20
C PHE A 12 21.37 -16.01 24.39
N HIS A 13 21.15 -15.15 23.40
CA HIS A 13 20.04 -14.20 23.40
C HIS A 13 19.62 -13.93 21.97
N GLY A 14 18.36 -13.58 21.80
CA GLY A 14 17.78 -13.32 20.50
C GLY A 14 16.44 -12.62 20.64
N ASP A 15 16.03 -11.98 19.56
CA ASP A 15 14.76 -11.24 19.47
C ASP A 15 14.00 -11.75 18.25
N LEU A 16 12.68 -11.87 18.36
CA LEU A 16 11.77 -12.16 17.25
C LEU A 16 10.80 -10.99 17.06
N PHE A 17 10.39 -10.75 15.82
CA PHE A 17 9.38 -9.75 15.50
C PHE A 17 8.45 -10.20 14.38
N GLU A 18 7.24 -9.65 14.35
CA GLU A 18 6.25 -9.81 13.30
C GLU A 18 5.49 -8.50 13.12
N PHE A 19 5.28 -8.12 11.86
CA PHE A 19 4.54 -6.93 11.45
C PHE A 19 3.51 -7.31 10.38
N VAL A 20 2.24 -7.18 10.74
CA VAL A 20 1.11 -7.48 9.84
C VAL A 20 0.49 -6.18 9.34
N ARG A 21 0.27 -6.09 8.01
CA ARG A 21 -0.50 -5.03 7.37
C ARG A 21 -1.54 -5.65 6.45
N ASN A 22 -2.82 -5.37 6.70
CA ASN A 22 -3.91 -5.89 5.88
C ASN A 22 -5.12 -4.94 5.88
N LYS A 23 -6.10 -5.23 5.01
CA LYS A 23 -7.36 -4.47 4.90
C LYS A 23 -8.29 -4.51 6.11
N VAL A 24 -8.07 -5.46 7.02
CA VAL A 24 -8.83 -5.58 8.27
C VAL A 24 -8.38 -4.50 9.25
N PHE A 25 -7.07 -4.22 9.29
CA PHE A 25 -6.48 -3.19 10.14
C PHE A 25 -6.38 -1.81 9.46
N ASN A 26 -6.31 -1.75 8.13
CA ASN A 26 -6.18 -0.50 7.39
C ASN A 26 -7.54 0.19 7.14
N ALA A 27 -7.58 1.51 7.29
CA ALA A 27 -8.69 2.34 6.81
C ALA A 27 -8.73 2.40 5.27
N ARG A 28 -9.93 2.65 4.71
CA ARG A 28 -10.11 2.93 3.28
C ARG A 28 -9.58 4.35 2.99
N ASN A 29 -8.85 4.53 1.89
CA ASN A 29 -8.55 5.87 1.39
C ASN A 29 -9.88 6.61 1.07
N ALA A 30 -9.97 7.89 1.42
CA ALA A 30 -11.18 8.71 1.24
C ALA A 30 -11.75 8.63 -0.20
N PHE A 31 -10.87 8.57 -1.21
CA PHE A 31 -11.24 8.60 -2.63
C PHE A 31 -11.33 7.20 -3.28
N ALA A 32 -10.95 6.13 -2.60
CA ALA A 32 -10.94 4.78 -3.18
C ALA A 32 -12.31 4.12 -3.07
N GLN A 33 -12.84 3.52 -4.13
CA GLN A 33 -14.14 2.82 -4.11
C GLN A 33 -14.15 1.63 -3.13
N GLN A 34 -13.00 0.97 -2.94
CA GLN A 34 -12.86 -0.20 -2.07
C GLN A 34 -11.60 -0.08 -1.20
N ARG A 35 -11.51 -0.90 -0.14
CA ARG A 35 -10.29 -1.01 0.68
C ARG A 35 -9.20 -1.73 -0.13
N ASP A 36 -7.95 -1.32 0.07
CA ASP A 36 -6.77 -1.92 -0.55
C ASP A 36 -6.72 -3.45 -0.33
N GLY A 37 -6.34 -4.20 -1.36
CA GLY A 37 -6.17 -5.66 -1.33
C GLY A 37 -4.84 -6.12 -0.72
N LEU A 38 -3.95 -5.19 -0.36
CA LEU A 38 -2.64 -5.50 0.20
C LEU A 38 -2.74 -6.31 1.50
N LYS A 39 -2.02 -7.43 1.50
CA LYS A 39 -1.67 -8.24 2.66
C LYS A 39 -0.15 -8.37 2.71
N ARG A 40 0.46 -7.85 3.76
CA ARG A 40 1.90 -7.93 3.98
C ARG A 40 2.17 -8.46 5.38
N ASN A 41 2.97 -9.52 5.45
CA ASN A 41 3.51 -10.07 6.69
C ASN A 41 5.02 -9.93 6.61
N GLN A 42 5.61 -9.29 7.61
CA GLN A 42 7.05 -9.10 7.71
C GLN A 42 7.51 -9.59 9.07
N PHE A 43 8.32 -10.64 9.05
CA PHE A 43 8.80 -11.28 10.26
C PHE A 43 10.26 -11.61 10.15
N GLY A 44 10.86 -11.82 11.30
CA GLY A 44 12.26 -12.14 11.37
C GLY A 44 12.72 -12.22 12.80
N GLY A 45 14.02 -12.34 12.92
CA GLY A 45 14.66 -12.40 14.20
C GLY A 45 16.15 -12.36 14.11
N VAL A 46 16.75 -12.27 15.29
CA VAL A 46 18.18 -12.30 15.50
C VAL A 46 18.51 -13.27 16.61
N LEU A 47 19.67 -13.91 16.51
CA LEU A 47 20.24 -14.78 17.53
C LEU A 47 21.73 -14.49 17.64
N GLY A 48 22.23 -14.45 18.86
CA GLY A 48 23.66 -14.33 19.13
C GLY A 48 24.06 -15.05 20.41
N GLY A 49 25.36 -15.30 20.53
CA GLY A 49 25.94 -15.99 21.68
C GLY A 49 27.40 -16.36 21.48
N PRO A 50 28.03 -17.04 22.45
CA PRO A 50 29.41 -17.47 22.33
C PRO A 50 29.54 -18.75 21.51
N ILE A 51 30.50 -18.80 20.59
CA ILE A 51 31.08 -20.05 20.09
C ILE A 51 32.12 -20.55 21.12
N VAL A 52 32.97 -19.65 21.61
CA VAL A 52 33.94 -19.90 22.69
C VAL A 52 33.78 -18.78 23.72
N ARG A 53 33.41 -19.14 24.95
CA ARG A 53 33.19 -18.16 26.03
C ARG A 53 34.39 -17.22 26.18
N ASN A 54 34.10 -15.92 26.32
CA ASN A 54 35.08 -14.83 26.43
C ASN A 54 36.03 -14.65 25.23
N LYS A 55 35.83 -15.34 24.10
CA LYS A 55 36.79 -15.33 22.98
C LYS A 55 36.16 -15.17 21.61
N LEU A 56 35.10 -15.93 21.32
CA LEU A 56 34.50 -15.97 19.99
C LEU A 56 32.99 -16.00 20.13
N PHE A 57 32.32 -15.10 19.42
CA PHE A 57 30.86 -14.92 19.44
C PHE A 57 30.31 -14.97 18.02
N PHE A 58 29.07 -15.44 17.87
CA PHE A 58 28.35 -15.41 16.61
C PHE A 58 27.12 -14.51 16.72
N PHE A 59 26.69 -14.01 15.56
CA PHE A 59 25.46 -13.27 15.37
C PHE A 59 24.84 -13.68 14.05
N ALA A 60 23.56 -14.02 14.06
CA ALA A 60 22.79 -14.34 12.87
C ALA A 60 21.47 -13.59 12.92
N GLY A 61 21.02 -13.10 11.76
CA GLY A 61 19.75 -12.42 11.63
C GLY A 61 19.10 -12.77 10.30
N HIS A 62 17.79 -12.96 10.31
CA HIS A 62 17.03 -13.21 9.10
C HIS A 62 15.69 -12.47 9.16
N GLN A 63 15.29 -11.90 8.02
CA GLN A 63 13.99 -11.28 7.84
C GLN A 63 13.40 -11.75 6.52
N MET A 64 12.10 -12.05 6.56
CA MET A 64 11.30 -12.36 5.40
C MET A 64 10.14 -11.36 5.25
N THR A 65 9.69 -11.15 4.02
CA THR A 65 8.50 -10.34 3.75
C THR A 65 7.65 -11.05 2.71
N LEU A 66 6.44 -11.42 3.10
CA LEU A 66 5.44 -12.01 2.22
C LEU A 66 4.45 -10.91 1.84
N VAL A 67 4.27 -10.70 0.53
CA VAL A 67 3.35 -9.70 -0.01
C VAL A 67 2.38 -10.39 -0.95
N ARG A 68 1.09 -10.18 -0.71
CA ARG A 68 0.03 -10.48 -1.67
C ARG A 68 -0.80 -9.22 -1.85
N SER A 69 -1.01 -8.81 -3.09
CA SER A 69 -1.85 -7.67 -3.41
C SER A 69 -2.82 -8.06 -4.51
N GLU A 70 -4.07 -7.66 -4.37
CA GLU A 70 -5.03 -7.64 -5.46
C GLU A 70 -4.92 -6.25 -6.08
N PRO A 71 -4.42 -6.11 -7.32
CA PRO A 71 -4.34 -4.80 -7.96
C PRO A 71 -5.74 -4.20 -8.06
N VAL A 72 -5.90 -2.98 -7.55
CA VAL A 72 -7.11 -2.22 -7.81
C VAL A 72 -7.06 -1.82 -9.28
N GLU A 73 -8.11 -2.12 -10.05
CA GLU A 73 -8.27 -1.59 -11.41
C GLU A 73 -8.25 -0.07 -11.34
N ASN A 74 -7.13 0.53 -11.71
CA ASN A 74 -6.94 1.97 -11.69
C ASN A 74 -7.28 2.49 -13.09
N THR A 75 -8.58 2.69 -13.34
CA THR A 75 -9.04 3.31 -14.59
C THR A 75 -8.90 4.83 -14.44
N ALA A 76 -7.85 5.38 -15.06
CA ALA A 76 -7.70 6.81 -15.21
C ALA A 76 -8.34 7.25 -16.54
N PHE A 77 -9.22 8.23 -16.49
CA PHE A 77 -9.82 8.82 -17.68
C PHE A 77 -9.01 10.04 -18.10
N VAL A 78 -8.57 10.06 -19.36
CA VAL A 78 -8.02 11.28 -19.98
C VAL A 78 -9.18 12.13 -20.50
N PRO A 79 -9.16 13.47 -20.31
CA PRO A 79 -10.14 14.34 -20.91
C PRO A 79 -10.17 14.17 -22.43
N THR A 80 -11.37 14.01 -23.00
CA THR A 80 -11.54 14.01 -24.45
C THR A 80 -11.39 15.42 -25.01
N ALA A 81 -11.22 15.54 -26.33
CA ALA A 81 -11.17 16.85 -26.99
C ALA A 81 -12.43 17.69 -26.71
N GLN A 82 -13.60 17.04 -26.63
CA GLN A 82 -14.87 17.68 -26.27
C GLN A 82 -14.85 18.23 -24.83
N MET A 83 -14.35 17.45 -23.87
CA MET A 83 -14.24 17.88 -22.48
C MET A 83 -13.28 19.07 -22.33
N LEU A 84 -12.17 19.07 -23.07
CA LEU A 84 -11.24 20.21 -23.13
C LEU A 84 -11.88 21.45 -23.77
N ALA A 85 -12.82 21.24 -24.70
CA ALA A 85 -13.62 22.30 -25.33
C ALA A 85 -14.86 22.71 -24.51
N GLY A 86 -15.06 22.16 -23.31
CA GLY A 86 -16.18 22.52 -22.43
C GLY A 86 -17.47 21.71 -22.61
N ASP A 87 -17.47 20.68 -23.46
CA ASP A 87 -18.61 19.78 -23.66
C ASP A 87 -18.48 18.47 -22.87
N TRP A 88 -19.37 18.28 -21.91
CA TRP A 88 -19.43 17.13 -21.01
C TRP A 88 -20.65 16.24 -21.27
N THR A 89 -21.41 16.48 -22.35
CA THR A 89 -22.63 15.72 -22.68
C THR A 89 -22.36 14.22 -22.81
N THR A 90 -21.27 13.85 -23.49
CA THR A 90 -20.87 12.46 -23.70
C THR A 90 -20.47 11.79 -22.39
N VAL A 91 -19.61 12.42 -21.59
CA VAL A 91 -19.13 11.83 -20.33
C VAL A 91 -20.23 11.76 -19.27
N ALA A 92 -21.25 12.61 -19.35
CA ALA A 92 -22.40 12.61 -18.46
C ALA A 92 -23.54 11.68 -18.93
N SER A 93 -23.38 11.00 -20.06
CA SER A 93 -24.38 10.10 -20.64
C SER A 93 -24.50 8.75 -19.88
N PRO A 94 -25.60 8.00 -20.04
CA PRO A 94 -25.79 6.71 -19.38
C PRO A 94 -24.72 5.66 -19.74
N PRO A 95 -24.26 5.54 -21.00
CA PRO A 95 -23.15 4.65 -21.36
C PRO A 95 -21.88 4.86 -20.54
N CYS A 96 -21.59 6.09 -20.13
CA CYS A 96 -20.38 6.43 -19.37
C CYS A 96 -20.56 6.36 -17.85
N ASN A 97 -21.80 6.25 -17.35
CA ASN A 97 -22.11 6.37 -15.92
C ASN A 97 -23.00 5.24 -15.41
N GLN A 98 -22.67 3.99 -15.77
CA GLN A 98 -23.37 2.80 -15.27
C GLN A 98 -24.90 2.87 -15.48
N GLY A 99 -25.35 3.43 -16.61
CA GLY A 99 -26.76 3.58 -16.96
C GLY A 99 -27.45 4.83 -16.39
N ARG A 100 -26.74 5.72 -15.71
CA ARG A 100 -27.31 6.95 -15.13
C ARG A 100 -26.94 8.19 -15.95
N GLN A 101 -27.93 8.97 -16.38
CA GLN A 101 -27.66 10.33 -16.88
C GLN A 101 -27.22 11.24 -15.71
N ILE A 102 -26.11 11.95 -15.87
CA ILE A 102 -25.68 13.00 -14.97
C ILE A 102 -26.07 14.35 -15.58
N THR A 103 -26.72 15.21 -14.78
CA THR A 103 -26.95 16.62 -15.13
C THR A 103 -26.05 17.46 -14.24
N LEU A 104 -25.09 18.14 -14.84
CA LEU A 104 -24.18 19.05 -14.16
C LEU A 104 -24.97 20.26 -13.65
N ARG A 105 -24.57 20.77 -12.49
CA ARG A 105 -25.18 21.97 -11.91
C ARG A 105 -24.71 23.21 -12.65
N ALA A 106 -25.41 24.34 -12.49
CA ALA A 106 -24.96 25.63 -12.99
C ALA A 106 -23.48 25.87 -12.60
N PRO A 107 -22.63 26.39 -13.51
CA PRO A 107 -22.96 27.06 -14.77
C PRO A 107 -23.15 26.16 -16.00
N PHE A 108 -23.06 24.83 -15.87
CA PHE A 108 -23.03 23.91 -17.01
C PHE A 108 -24.43 23.58 -17.56
N VAL A 109 -25.07 24.53 -18.25
CA VAL A 109 -26.37 24.30 -18.90
C VAL A 109 -26.20 23.21 -19.97
N ASN A 110 -27.06 22.20 -19.96
CA ASN A 110 -26.97 21.03 -20.85
C ASN A 110 -25.61 20.31 -20.81
N ASN A 111 -24.90 20.36 -19.68
CA ASN A 111 -23.56 19.79 -19.52
C ASN A 111 -22.50 20.43 -20.43
N THR A 112 -22.68 21.69 -20.82
CA THR A 112 -21.71 22.49 -21.57
C THR A 112 -21.40 23.78 -20.83
N ILE A 113 -20.17 24.31 -20.94
CA ILE A 113 -19.77 25.64 -20.41
C ILE A 113 -19.43 26.62 -21.53
#